data_AF-A0A9D2UP36-F1
#
_entry.id   AF-A0A9D2UP36-F1
#
_cell.length_a   1.000
_cell.length_b   1.000
_cell.length_c   1.000
_cell.angle_alpha   90.00
_cell.angle_beta   90.00
_cell.angle_gamma   90.00
#
_symmetry.space_group_name_H-M   'P 1'
#
loop_
_entity.id
_entity.type
_entity.pdbx_description
1 polymer ?
#
loop_
_entity_poly.entity_id
_entity_poly.type
_entity_poly.pdbx_seq_one_letter_code
_entity_poly.pdbx_strand_id
1 'polypeptide(L)'
;CSIAGHRQMGMVFAINAIGAAGDQTAMDSDGSGHDGSGHGDSGHGGIDGMDHGGASDGGASDGGDSAADDLDFMAEPGRDFSARDAALPKPDESAKPKTIKKTFTVSEVEREVAVGVKQKLWLFNGTMPGPTLRGKVGDKFVITLVNDGSMGHSIDFHAGELAPDQPMRTIAPGESLTYEFTATHSGAWMYHCATMPMTDHIANGMFGAVIIDPPNLPEVDREYFMVQSELYLGPQGGIVDSAKAAREEPDAVVFNGFANQYDHDQLRAKVGERVRIWVVDAGPSRPSAFHIIGGQFDTVFKEGAYLLKPDNEEKGASQTLDLAASQGGFVELEFAEAGHYPFVSHVMVDAERGAHGIVNVTD
;
A
#
# COMPACT_ATOMS: atom_id res chain seq x y z
N CYS A 1 -16.20 -20.43 4.33
CA CYS A 1 -15.36 -19.22 4.38
C CYS A 1 -15.38 -18.59 2.99
N SER A 2 -16.04 -17.45 2.83
CA SER A 2 -16.32 -16.76 1.57
C SER A 2 -15.26 -15.71 1.18
N ILE A 3 -14.18 -15.61 1.95
CA ILE A 3 -13.09 -14.65 1.70
C ILE A 3 -12.14 -15.21 0.64
N ALA A 4 -11.87 -14.43 -0.40
CA ALA A 4 -10.91 -14.76 -1.45
C ALA A 4 -9.50 -14.97 -0.85
N GLY A 5 -8.75 -15.94 -1.37
CA GLY A 5 -7.41 -16.30 -0.86
C GLY A 5 -7.37 -17.28 0.31
N HIS A 6 -8.39 -17.34 1.18
CA HIS A 6 -8.38 -18.24 2.34
C HIS A 6 -8.34 -19.73 1.96
N ARG A 7 -9.07 -20.13 0.91
CA ARG A 7 -9.07 -21.51 0.40
C ARG A 7 -7.73 -21.89 -0.24
N GLN A 8 -7.07 -20.95 -0.90
CA GLN A 8 -5.78 -21.17 -1.56
C GLN A 8 -4.64 -21.36 -0.53
N MET A 9 -4.83 -20.89 0.70
CA MET A 9 -3.91 -21.05 1.83
C MET A 9 -4.23 -22.24 2.74
N GLY A 10 -5.13 -23.15 2.32
CA GLY A 10 -5.40 -24.39 3.04
C GLY A 10 -6.25 -24.24 4.31
N MET A 11 -6.89 -23.09 4.52
CA MET A 11 -7.83 -22.93 5.63
C MET A 11 -9.09 -23.75 5.39
N VAL A 12 -9.35 -24.71 6.28
CA VAL A 12 -10.53 -25.58 6.28
C VAL A 12 -11.44 -25.27 7.45
N PHE A 13 -12.75 -25.21 7.18
CA PHE A 13 -13.80 -25.08 8.18
C PHE A 13 -14.41 -26.46 8.42
N ALA A 14 -14.30 -26.99 9.64
CA ALA A 14 -14.90 -28.27 10.02
C ALA A 14 -16.16 -28.01 10.84
N ILE A 15 -17.31 -28.45 10.33
CA ILE A 15 -18.57 -28.45 11.07
C ILE A 15 -18.68 -29.78 11.81
N ASN A 16 -18.69 -29.74 13.14
CA ASN A 16 -18.99 -30.91 13.95
C ASN A 16 -20.47 -30.90 14.32
N ALA A 17 -21.30 -31.55 13.51
CA ALA A 17 -22.72 -31.68 13.77
C ALA A 17 -22.96 -32.79 14.81
N ILE A 18 -23.41 -32.41 16.01
CA ILE A 18 -23.75 -33.35 17.08
C ILE A 18 -25.26 -33.62 17.01
N GLY A 19 -25.66 -34.66 16.27
CA GLY A 19 -27.05 -35.11 16.15
C GLY A 19 -27.37 -36.28 17.07
N ALA A 20 -28.51 -36.21 17.75
CA ALA A 20 -29.05 -37.26 18.63
C ALA A 20 -29.53 -38.50 17.85
N ALA A 21 -29.41 -39.67 18.49
CA ALA A 21 -29.64 -41.00 17.94
C ALA A 21 -31.08 -41.24 17.46
N GLY A 22 -31.21 -42.00 16.36
CA GLY A 22 -32.47 -42.48 15.82
C GLY A 22 -32.29 -43.72 14.92
N ASP A 23 -32.34 -44.88 15.59
CA ASP A 23 -32.74 -46.24 15.21
C ASP A 23 -32.41 -46.92 13.86
N GLN A 24 -32.11 -48.21 14.00
CA GLN A 24 -31.69 -49.17 12.99
C GLN A 24 -32.86 -49.66 12.12
N THR A 25 -32.60 -50.01 10.85
CA THR A 25 -33.11 -51.26 10.26
C THR A 25 -32.19 -51.73 9.14
N ALA A 26 -31.75 -52.98 9.27
CA ALA A 26 -30.98 -53.73 8.28
C ALA A 26 -31.92 -54.43 7.29
N MET A 27 -31.51 -54.52 6.02
CA MET A 27 -31.87 -55.61 5.12
C MET A 27 -30.71 -55.88 4.16
N ASP A 28 -30.15 -57.09 4.26
CA ASP A 28 -29.29 -57.73 3.26
C ASP A 28 -30.13 -58.16 2.05
N SER A 29 -29.57 -58.06 0.84
CA SER A 29 -29.62 -59.15 -0.15
C SER A 29 -28.69 -58.90 -1.34
N ASP A 30 -27.88 -59.93 -1.61
CA ASP A 30 -27.01 -60.21 -2.74
C ASP A 30 -27.50 -59.84 -4.15
N GLY A 31 -26.55 -59.67 -5.08
CA GLY A 31 -26.85 -59.86 -6.50
C GLY A 31 -25.84 -59.28 -7.48
N SER A 32 -24.86 -60.11 -7.84
CA SER A 32 -23.91 -60.03 -8.97
C SER A 32 -24.44 -59.38 -10.26
N GLY A 33 -23.54 -58.64 -10.93
CA GLY A 33 -23.78 -57.97 -12.20
C GLY A 33 -23.87 -58.88 -13.43
N HIS A 34 -24.35 -58.27 -14.52
CA HIS A 34 -23.96 -58.59 -15.89
C HIS A 34 -24.29 -57.44 -16.84
N ASP A 35 -23.57 -57.46 -17.95
CA ASP A 35 -23.39 -56.45 -18.97
C ASP A 35 -24.60 -56.24 -19.89
N GLY A 36 -24.70 -55.07 -20.53
CA GLY A 36 -25.65 -54.86 -21.62
C GLY A 36 -25.67 -53.44 -22.16
N SER A 37 -25.02 -53.25 -23.30
CA SER A 37 -25.07 -52.05 -24.15
C SER A 37 -26.43 -51.85 -24.81
N GLY A 38 -26.83 -50.60 -25.05
CA GLY A 38 -27.98 -50.29 -25.92
C GLY A 38 -28.44 -48.84 -25.90
N HIS A 39 -28.26 -48.15 -27.02
CA HIS A 39 -28.79 -46.82 -27.34
C HIS A 39 -30.33 -46.75 -27.31
N GLY A 40 -30.89 -45.58 -26.98
CA GLY A 40 -32.30 -45.29 -27.23
C GLY A 40 -32.75 -43.92 -26.69
N ASP A 41 -33.21 -43.08 -27.60
CA ASP A 41 -33.67 -41.69 -27.46
C ASP A 41 -35.07 -41.55 -26.81
N SER A 42 -35.41 -40.29 -26.46
CA SER A 42 -36.74 -39.67 -26.29
C SER A 42 -37.42 -39.63 -24.90
N GLY A 43 -37.60 -38.40 -24.41
CA GLY A 43 -38.95 -37.82 -24.22
C GLY A 43 -39.62 -37.80 -22.82
N HIS A 44 -39.72 -36.59 -22.26
CA HIS A 44 -40.83 -35.99 -21.48
C HIS A 44 -41.09 -36.30 -19.98
N GLY A 45 -41.34 -35.20 -19.24
CA GLY A 45 -42.04 -35.10 -17.94
C GLY A 45 -41.07 -34.94 -16.76
N GLY A 46 -40.96 -33.81 -16.06
CA GLY A 46 -42.01 -32.97 -15.50
C GLY A 46 -42.33 -33.43 -14.07
N ILE A 47 -41.57 -32.98 -13.07
CA ILE A 47 -41.97 -32.98 -11.65
C ILE A 47 -41.34 -31.79 -10.91
N ASP A 48 -42.21 -31.09 -10.21
CA ASP A 48 -42.00 -29.89 -9.41
C ASP A 48 -41.17 -30.12 -8.14
N GLY A 49 -40.44 -29.07 -7.75
CA GLY A 49 -40.41 -28.55 -6.39
C GLY A 49 -39.75 -29.40 -5.31
N MET A 50 -38.48 -29.07 -4.99
CA MET A 50 -37.93 -29.13 -3.64
C MET A 50 -36.95 -27.96 -3.46
N ASP A 51 -37.51 -26.87 -2.95
CA ASP A 51 -36.83 -25.72 -2.38
C ASP A 51 -36.08 -26.15 -1.12
N HIS A 52 -34.76 -25.95 -1.12
CA HIS A 52 -33.93 -26.03 0.08
C HIS A 52 -33.30 -24.67 0.35
N GLY A 53 -34.10 -23.83 1.02
CA GLY A 53 -33.71 -22.87 2.05
C GLY A 53 -32.22 -22.53 2.12
N GLY A 54 -31.87 -21.44 1.43
CA GLY A 54 -30.58 -20.78 1.58
C GLY A 54 -30.38 -20.34 3.03
N ALA A 55 -29.39 -20.96 3.69
CA ALA A 55 -28.83 -20.43 4.91
C ALA A 55 -28.13 -19.11 4.57
N SER A 56 -28.64 -18.03 5.15
CA SER A 56 -28.06 -16.69 5.11
C SER A 56 -26.67 -16.71 5.75
N ASP A 57 -25.64 -16.82 4.92
CA ASP A 57 -24.27 -16.49 5.32
C ASP A 57 -24.18 -14.96 5.38
N GLY A 58 -23.99 -14.42 6.59
CA GLY A 58 -23.94 -12.99 6.90
C GLY A 58 -22.66 -12.31 6.41
N GLY A 59 -22.32 -12.45 5.14
CA GLY A 59 -21.44 -11.51 4.47
C GLY A 59 -22.27 -10.28 4.12
N ALA A 60 -22.20 -9.24 4.94
CA ALA A 60 -22.72 -7.93 4.56
C ALA A 60 -21.94 -7.45 3.34
N SER A 61 -22.45 -7.72 2.14
CA SER A 61 -22.30 -6.79 1.04
C SER A 61 -23.06 -5.55 1.49
N ASP A 62 -22.38 -4.61 2.11
CA ASP A 62 -22.98 -3.33 2.42
C ASP A 62 -23.31 -2.69 1.07
N GLY A 63 -24.60 -2.72 0.70
CA GLY A 63 -25.12 -2.33 -0.61
C GLY A 63 -25.16 -0.81 -0.77
N GLY A 64 -24.12 -0.12 -0.32
CA GLY A 64 -23.90 1.29 -0.60
C GLY A 64 -23.18 1.46 -1.94
N ASP A 65 -23.50 2.53 -2.64
CA ASP A 65 -22.75 2.96 -3.83
C ASP A 65 -21.27 3.19 -3.45
N SER A 66 -20.36 2.97 -4.41
CA SER A 66 -18.92 3.13 -4.17
C SER A 66 -18.60 4.60 -3.95
N ALA A 67 -17.71 4.92 -3.00
CA ALA A 67 -17.22 6.28 -2.81
C ALA A 67 -16.46 6.83 -4.02
N ALA A 68 -16.11 5.96 -4.98
CA ALA A 68 -15.57 6.37 -6.28
C ALA A 68 -16.57 7.21 -7.10
N ASP A 69 -17.88 7.05 -6.89
CA ASP A 69 -18.91 7.84 -7.58
C ASP A 69 -18.91 9.31 -7.11
N ASP A 70 -18.36 9.59 -5.92
CA ASP A 70 -18.20 10.93 -5.34
C ASP A 70 -16.84 11.56 -5.67
N LEU A 71 -15.95 10.84 -6.36
CA LEU A 71 -14.58 11.29 -6.65
C LEU A 71 -14.57 12.36 -7.75
N ASP A 72 -14.13 13.56 -7.39
CA ASP A 72 -13.91 14.67 -8.32
C ASP A 72 -12.50 15.23 -8.13
N PHE A 73 -11.58 14.89 -9.04
CA PHE A 73 -10.20 15.39 -9.02
C PHE A 73 -10.09 16.90 -9.27
N MET A 74 -11.15 17.56 -9.72
CA MET A 74 -11.21 19.00 -9.91
C MET A 74 -11.82 19.73 -8.71
N ALA A 75 -12.26 19.00 -7.69
CA ALA A 75 -12.84 19.61 -6.50
C ALA A 75 -11.78 20.36 -5.69
N GLU A 76 -12.12 21.57 -5.26
CA GLU A 76 -11.25 22.41 -4.42
C GLU A 76 -11.48 22.08 -2.95
N PRO A 77 -10.41 21.83 -2.17
CA PRO A 77 -10.54 21.56 -0.75
C PRO A 77 -10.94 22.83 0.02
N GLY A 78 -11.39 22.63 1.27
CA GLY A 78 -11.73 23.74 2.17
C GLY A 78 -10.52 24.64 2.47
N ARG A 79 -10.78 25.87 2.93
CA ARG A 79 -9.72 26.87 3.23
C ARG A 79 -8.68 26.43 4.27
N ASP A 80 -9.04 25.49 5.14
CA ASP A 80 -8.18 24.99 6.21
C ASP A 80 -7.42 23.70 5.80
N PHE A 81 -7.47 23.33 4.51
CA PHE A 81 -6.73 22.19 3.99
C PHE A 81 -5.23 22.42 4.06
N SER A 82 -4.51 21.36 4.44
CA SER A 82 -3.06 21.28 4.38
C SER A 82 -2.70 19.89 3.88
N ALA A 83 -1.82 19.84 2.88
CA ALA A 83 -1.29 18.57 2.45
C ALA A 83 -0.42 17.96 3.56
N ARG A 84 -0.19 16.66 3.47
CA ARG A 84 0.84 16.01 4.27
C ARG A 84 2.18 16.67 3.98
N ASP A 85 2.89 17.08 5.04
CA ASP A 85 4.23 17.62 4.91
C ASP A 85 5.15 16.59 4.24
N ALA A 86 5.64 16.94 3.05
CA ALA A 86 6.57 16.13 2.29
C ALA A 86 8.03 16.38 2.71
N ALA A 87 8.32 17.41 3.52
CA ALA A 87 9.68 17.73 3.90
C ALA A 87 10.29 16.58 4.71
N LEU A 88 11.45 16.09 4.27
CA LEU A 88 12.17 15.05 4.99
C LEU A 88 13.13 15.71 5.99
N PRO A 89 13.15 15.31 7.28
CA PRO A 89 14.12 15.84 8.23
C PRO A 89 15.55 15.56 7.75
N LYS A 90 16.47 16.52 7.94
CA LYS A 90 17.87 16.40 7.53
C LYS A 90 18.51 15.08 8.02
N PRO A 91 19.48 14.53 7.26
CA PRO A 91 20.26 13.38 7.70
C PRO A 91 20.84 13.60 9.09
N ASP A 92 20.92 12.55 9.91
CA ASP A 92 21.75 12.61 11.11
C ASP A 92 23.22 12.76 10.69
N GLU A 93 24.00 13.65 11.29
CA GLU A 93 25.43 13.81 10.97
C GLU A 93 26.33 12.90 11.82
N SER A 94 25.78 12.17 12.80
CA SER A 94 26.53 11.25 13.65
C SER A 94 27.30 10.21 12.81
N ALA A 95 28.59 10.06 13.14
CA ALA A 95 29.46 9.04 12.56
C ALA A 95 29.28 7.65 13.20
N LYS A 96 28.62 7.57 14.36
CA LYS A 96 28.43 6.31 15.09
C LYS A 96 27.02 5.77 14.87
N PRO A 97 26.87 4.45 14.61
CA PRO A 97 25.57 3.80 14.63
C PRO A 97 24.83 4.04 15.93
N LYS A 98 23.53 4.26 15.83
CA LYS A 98 22.63 4.50 16.97
C LYS A 98 21.49 3.50 17.00
N THR A 99 20.77 3.47 18.12
CA THR A 99 19.51 2.73 18.24
C THR A 99 18.33 3.69 18.13
N ILE A 100 17.50 3.51 17.12
CA ILE A 100 16.26 4.25 16.89
C ILE A 100 15.11 3.41 17.47
N LYS A 101 14.49 3.92 18.54
CA LYS A 101 13.35 3.27 19.19
C LYS A 101 12.06 4.02 18.87
N LYS A 102 11.03 3.30 18.44
CA LYS A 102 9.69 3.87 18.20
C LYS A 102 8.60 2.90 18.64
N THR A 103 7.45 3.46 18.99
CA THR A 103 6.22 2.70 19.17
C THR A 103 5.27 3.07 18.04
N PHE A 104 4.80 2.05 17.33
CA PHE A 104 3.78 2.18 16.30
C PHE A 104 2.45 1.66 16.84
N THR A 105 1.41 2.47 16.77
CA THR A 105 0.06 2.09 17.17
C THR A 105 -0.77 1.88 15.92
N VAL A 106 -1.33 0.68 15.76
CA VAL A 106 -2.31 0.41 14.72
C VAL A 106 -3.65 1.00 15.15
N SER A 107 -4.28 1.75 14.26
CA SER A 107 -5.61 2.35 14.47
C SER A 107 -6.46 2.22 13.22
N GLU A 108 -7.75 1.97 13.38
CA GLU A 108 -8.72 1.98 12.29
C GLU A 108 -9.58 3.24 12.35
N VAL A 109 -9.41 4.16 11.41
CA VAL A 109 -9.98 5.51 11.52
C VAL A 109 -10.50 6.00 10.18
N GLU A 110 -11.65 6.66 10.22
CA GLU A 110 -12.18 7.38 9.06
C GLU A 110 -11.27 8.57 8.73
N ARG A 111 -10.88 8.66 7.46
CA ARG A 111 -10.09 9.76 6.89
C ARG A 111 -10.64 10.12 5.53
N GLU A 112 -10.50 11.39 5.20
CA GLU A 112 -10.70 11.87 3.84
C GLU A 112 -9.45 11.53 3.01
N VAL A 113 -9.64 10.98 1.82
CA VAL A 113 -8.56 10.52 0.91
C VAL A 113 -8.59 11.25 -0.44
N ALA A 114 -9.68 11.96 -0.72
CA ALA A 114 -9.83 12.97 -1.75
C ALA A 114 -10.97 13.90 -1.29
N VAL A 115 -11.11 15.09 -1.88
CA VAL A 115 -12.15 16.06 -1.47
C VAL A 115 -13.54 15.42 -1.54
N GLY A 116 -14.25 15.35 -0.41
CA GLY A 116 -15.58 14.74 -0.30
C GLY A 116 -15.59 13.21 -0.20
N VAL A 117 -14.44 12.55 -0.28
CA VAL A 117 -14.33 11.08 -0.29
C VAL A 117 -13.67 10.58 0.98
N LYS A 118 -14.41 9.81 1.78
CA LYS A 118 -13.93 9.25 3.03
C LYS A 118 -13.84 7.74 2.99
N GLN A 119 -12.82 7.19 3.65
CA GLN A 119 -12.64 5.76 3.86
C GLN A 119 -12.22 5.51 5.31
N LYS A 120 -12.63 4.37 5.88
CA LYS A 120 -12.12 3.82 7.14
C LYS A 120 -10.81 3.09 6.86
N LEU A 121 -9.70 3.78 7.08
CA LEU A 121 -8.35 3.28 6.83
C LEU A 121 -7.81 2.47 8.01
N TRP A 122 -6.89 1.56 7.72
CA TRP A 122 -6.07 0.86 8.72
C TRP A 122 -4.68 1.48 8.71
N LEU A 123 -4.26 2.08 9.82
CA LEU A 123 -3.12 3.00 9.80
C LEU A 123 -2.10 2.67 10.87
N PHE A 124 -0.82 2.85 10.55
CA PHE A 124 0.23 3.02 11.54
C PHE A 124 0.28 4.48 12.00
N ASN A 125 0.09 4.71 13.30
CA ASN A 125 0.06 6.03 13.94
C ASN A 125 -0.98 7.00 13.35
N GLY A 126 -2.13 6.48 12.90
CA GLY A 126 -3.26 7.31 12.47
C GLY A 126 -3.05 8.11 11.18
N THR A 127 -2.02 7.77 10.38
CA THR A 127 -1.67 8.46 9.13
C THR A 127 -1.41 7.48 7.98
N MET A 128 -1.69 7.90 6.75
CA MET A 128 -1.35 7.20 5.50
C MET A 128 -0.47 8.11 4.62
N PRO A 129 0.73 7.70 4.21
CA PRO A 129 1.50 6.57 4.75
C PRO A 129 1.72 6.70 6.28
N GLY A 130 2.17 5.63 6.93
CA GLY A 130 2.63 5.67 8.31
C GLY A 130 3.88 6.57 8.49
N PRO A 131 4.43 6.65 9.72
CA PRO A 131 5.62 7.46 9.99
C PRO A 131 6.82 7.06 9.12
N THR A 132 7.46 8.04 8.47
CA THR A 132 8.74 7.81 7.78
C THR A 132 9.84 7.65 8.81
N LEU A 133 10.60 6.56 8.71
CA LEU A 133 11.80 6.32 9.50
C LEU A 133 13.03 6.75 8.69
N ARG A 134 14.03 7.36 9.34
CA ARG A 134 15.30 7.72 8.69
C ARG A 134 16.49 7.30 9.56
N GLY A 135 17.51 6.72 8.95
CA GLY A 135 18.75 6.31 9.62
C GLY A 135 19.88 6.07 8.62
N LYS A 136 20.94 5.41 9.09
CA LYS A 136 22.12 5.06 8.28
C LYS A 136 22.42 3.57 8.34
N VAL A 137 23.27 3.12 7.42
CA VAL A 137 23.85 1.77 7.49
C VAL A 137 24.53 1.58 8.85
N GLY A 138 24.15 0.51 9.54
CA GLY A 138 24.59 0.15 10.88
C GLY A 138 23.62 0.55 12.00
N ASP A 139 22.67 1.47 11.76
CA ASP A 139 21.69 1.85 12.77
C ASP A 139 20.77 0.67 13.12
N LYS A 140 20.47 0.53 14.41
CA LYS A 140 19.52 -0.47 14.93
C LYS A 140 18.15 0.16 15.11
N PHE A 141 17.13 -0.40 14.49
CA PHE A 141 15.74 -0.05 14.68
C PHE A 141 15.09 -1.02 15.66
N VAL A 142 14.37 -0.49 16.64
CA VAL A 142 13.59 -1.23 17.63
C VAL A 142 12.19 -0.64 17.62
N ILE A 143 11.26 -1.32 16.95
CA ILE A 143 9.90 -0.83 16.72
C ILE A 143 8.94 -1.73 17.49
N THR A 144 8.25 -1.16 18.47
CA THR A 144 7.15 -1.86 19.16
C THR A 144 5.84 -1.54 18.46
N LEU A 145 5.27 -2.52 17.78
CA LEU A 145 3.91 -2.46 17.25
C LEU A 145 2.91 -2.76 18.36
N VAL A 146 1.90 -1.91 18.52
CA VAL A 146 0.76 -2.09 19.42
C VAL A 146 -0.49 -2.11 18.55
N ASN A 147 -1.29 -3.19 18.65
CA ASN A 147 -2.52 -3.30 17.89
C ASN A 147 -3.70 -2.74 18.70
N ASP A 148 -4.09 -1.49 18.45
CA ASP A 148 -5.30 -0.86 19.01
C ASP A 148 -6.48 -0.89 18.01
N GLY A 149 -6.39 -1.78 17.02
CA GLY A 149 -7.44 -2.05 16.05
C GLY A 149 -8.45 -3.10 16.53
N SER A 150 -9.34 -3.50 15.62
CA SER A 150 -10.38 -4.50 15.85
C SER A 150 -10.07 -5.87 15.21
N MET A 151 -9.05 -5.92 14.34
CA MET A 151 -8.61 -7.13 13.65
C MET A 151 -7.11 -7.40 13.86
N GLY A 152 -6.64 -8.54 13.35
CA GLY A 152 -5.22 -8.88 13.39
C GLY A 152 -4.41 -7.97 12.47
N HIS A 153 -3.23 -7.55 12.94
CA HIS A 153 -2.29 -6.75 12.16
C HIS A 153 -0.85 -7.22 12.42
N SER A 154 0.06 -6.89 11.50
CA SER A 154 1.50 -7.12 11.67
C SER A 154 2.31 -5.99 11.04
N ILE A 155 3.63 -6.13 11.01
CA ILE A 155 4.52 -5.22 10.30
C ILE A 155 5.72 -6.00 9.73
N ASP A 156 6.01 -5.75 8.46
CA ASP A 156 7.16 -6.20 7.70
C ASP A 156 7.98 -4.97 7.30
N PHE A 157 9.28 -4.98 7.59
CA PHE A 157 10.22 -3.94 7.23
C PHE A 157 11.19 -4.48 6.17
N HIS A 158 11.13 -3.97 4.95
CA HIS A 158 12.05 -4.41 3.88
C HIS A 158 13.50 -3.98 4.13
N ALA A 159 13.72 -2.97 4.96
CA ALA A 159 15.05 -2.59 5.46
C ALA A 159 15.65 -3.61 6.46
N GLY A 160 14.86 -4.59 6.93
CA GLY A 160 15.27 -5.60 7.90
C GLY A 160 15.35 -7.00 7.27
N GLU A 161 16.51 -7.64 7.39
CA GLU A 161 16.74 -9.00 6.89
C GLU A 161 16.55 -10.03 8.00
N LEU A 162 15.30 -10.50 8.20
CA LEU A 162 14.94 -11.45 9.26
C LEU A 162 13.97 -12.53 8.75
N ALA A 163 14.01 -13.71 9.36
CA ALA A 163 12.97 -14.72 9.15
C ALA A 163 11.61 -14.22 9.71
N PRO A 164 10.50 -14.33 8.96
CA PRO A 164 9.24 -13.63 9.28
C PRO A 164 8.47 -14.23 10.46
N ASP A 165 8.63 -15.53 10.77
CA ASP A 165 7.76 -16.31 11.66
C ASP A 165 7.54 -15.70 13.04
N GLN A 166 8.51 -14.95 13.55
CA GLN A 166 8.45 -14.29 14.86
C GLN A 166 8.29 -12.78 14.78
N PRO A 167 9.17 -12.02 14.10
CA PRO A 167 9.10 -10.55 14.11
C PRO A 167 7.97 -9.97 13.26
N MET A 168 7.41 -10.73 12.30
CA MET A 168 6.37 -10.27 11.36
C MET A 168 5.02 -10.97 11.57
N ARG A 169 4.89 -11.80 12.62
CA ARG A 169 3.65 -12.52 12.89
C ARG A 169 2.48 -11.56 13.13
N THR A 170 1.28 -11.99 12.80
CA THR A 170 0.05 -11.28 13.16
C THR A 170 -0.12 -11.24 14.68
N ILE A 171 -0.44 -10.06 15.20
CA ILE A 171 -0.84 -9.83 16.59
C ILE A 171 -2.34 -9.53 16.66
N ALA A 172 -3.00 -10.09 17.66
CA ALA A 172 -4.43 -9.87 17.90
C ALA A 172 -4.68 -8.44 18.44
N PRO A 173 -5.93 -7.94 18.40
CA PRO A 173 -6.31 -6.72 19.10
C PRO A 173 -5.85 -6.71 20.57
N GLY A 174 -5.28 -5.60 21.01
CA GLY A 174 -4.73 -5.40 22.36
C GLY A 174 -3.33 -5.99 22.59
N GLU A 175 -2.77 -6.73 21.63
CA GLU A 175 -1.42 -7.27 21.74
C GLU A 175 -0.33 -6.29 21.26
N SER A 176 0.92 -6.61 21.57
CA SER A 176 2.08 -5.88 21.08
C SER A 176 3.20 -6.83 20.66
N LEU A 177 4.00 -6.42 19.68
CA LEU A 177 5.18 -7.14 19.19
C LEU A 177 6.32 -6.15 18.94
N THR A 178 7.53 -6.48 19.41
CA THR A 178 8.73 -5.70 19.11
C THR A 178 9.48 -6.33 17.95
N TYR A 179 9.66 -5.56 16.88
CA TYR A 179 10.51 -5.87 15.75
C TYR A 179 11.87 -5.17 15.94
N GLU A 180 12.97 -5.92 15.86
CA GLU A 180 14.33 -5.35 15.94
C GLU A 180 15.17 -5.74 14.74
N PHE A 181 15.69 -4.76 13.99
CA PHE A 181 16.67 -5.00 12.91
C PHE A 181 17.80 -3.99 12.93
N THR A 182 18.91 -4.36 12.29
CA THR A 182 19.99 -3.44 11.95
C THR A 182 19.92 -3.17 10.46
N ALA A 183 19.93 -1.90 10.05
CA ALA A 183 19.97 -1.55 8.64
C ALA A 183 21.36 -1.89 8.07
N THR A 184 21.46 -2.97 7.30
CA THR A 184 22.73 -3.40 6.69
C THR A 184 22.98 -2.76 5.33
N HIS A 185 21.94 -2.23 4.68
CA HIS A 185 21.98 -1.66 3.34
C HIS A 185 21.28 -0.30 3.27
N SER A 186 21.81 0.61 2.45
CA SER A 186 21.19 1.90 2.15
C SER A 186 20.11 1.77 1.09
N GLY A 187 19.09 2.61 1.16
CA GLY A 187 17.93 2.51 0.27
C GLY A 187 16.75 3.33 0.77
N ALA A 188 15.75 3.47 -0.09
CA ALA A 188 14.41 3.88 0.32
C ALA A 188 13.55 2.61 0.34
N TRP A 189 13.25 2.13 1.53
CA TRP A 189 12.63 0.82 1.75
C TRP A 189 11.18 1.01 2.14
N MET A 190 10.29 0.14 1.67
CA MET A 190 8.93 0.06 2.19
C MET A 190 8.90 -0.64 3.55
N TYR A 191 7.90 -0.33 4.36
CA TYR A 191 7.38 -1.26 5.35
C TYR A 191 5.86 -1.33 5.22
N HIS A 192 5.27 -2.46 5.57
CA HIS A 192 3.82 -2.64 5.48
C HIS A 192 3.28 -3.72 6.41
N CYS A 193 1.96 -3.81 6.55
CA CYS A 193 1.33 -4.94 7.24
C CYS A 193 1.44 -6.21 6.39
N ALA A 194 1.80 -7.32 7.03
CA ALA A 194 1.92 -8.64 6.39
C ALA A 194 0.83 -9.63 6.84
N THR A 195 -0.23 -9.14 7.50
CA THR A 195 -1.43 -9.93 7.81
C THR A 195 -2.23 -10.18 6.53
N MET A 196 -2.78 -11.39 6.41
CA MET A 196 -3.58 -11.78 5.24
C MET A 196 -5.02 -11.25 5.33
N PRO A 197 -5.64 -10.84 4.21
CA PRO A 197 -5.03 -10.70 2.87
C PRO A 197 -4.17 -9.43 2.75
N MET A 198 -2.86 -9.59 2.45
CA MET A 198 -1.90 -8.48 2.49
C MET A 198 -2.27 -7.33 1.53
N THR A 199 -2.81 -7.66 0.36
CA THR A 199 -3.27 -6.66 -0.63
C THR A 199 -4.24 -5.66 0.00
N ASP A 200 -5.26 -6.15 0.71
CA ASP A 200 -6.26 -5.30 1.36
C ASP A 200 -5.62 -4.48 2.49
N HIS A 201 -4.72 -5.07 3.26
CA HIS A 201 -4.02 -4.35 4.32
C HIS A 201 -3.18 -3.19 3.80
N ILE A 202 -2.44 -3.40 2.72
CA ILE A 202 -1.64 -2.36 2.06
C ILE A 202 -2.57 -1.32 1.43
N ALA A 203 -3.53 -1.74 0.61
CA ALA A 203 -4.47 -0.87 -0.08
C ALA A 203 -5.36 -0.05 0.87
N ASN A 204 -5.65 -0.54 2.08
CA ASN A 204 -6.39 0.20 3.09
C ASN A 204 -5.50 1.10 3.98
N GLY A 205 -4.22 1.27 3.63
CA GLY A 205 -3.33 2.30 4.18
C GLY A 205 -2.18 1.84 5.07
N MET A 206 -1.98 0.53 5.26
CA MET A 206 -0.93 0.02 6.16
C MET A 206 0.44 -0.10 5.49
N PHE A 207 1.01 1.03 5.12
CA PHE A 207 2.37 1.11 4.57
C PHE A 207 3.09 2.39 5.00
N GLY A 208 4.40 2.40 4.88
CA GLY A 208 5.23 3.59 5.00
C GLY A 208 6.64 3.30 4.50
N ALA A 209 7.62 4.13 4.90
CA ALA A 209 8.98 3.96 4.43
C ALA A 209 10.05 4.09 5.50
N VAL A 210 11.18 3.44 5.23
CA VAL A 210 12.45 3.57 5.93
C VAL A 210 13.49 4.10 4.94
N ILE A 211 13.99 5.31 5.19
CA ILE A 211 15.08 5.91 4.41
C ILE A 211 16.39 5.60 5.14
N ILE A 212 17.25 4.81 4.50
CA ILE A 212 18.60 4.54 4.98
C ILE A 212 19.57 5.28 4.05
N ASP A 213 20.14 6.38 4.56
CA ASP A 213 21.03 7.23 3.78
C ASP A 213 22.25 6.43 3.29
N PRO A 214 22.62 6.52 2.00
CA PRO A 214 23.87 5.93 1.53
C PRO A 214 25.07 6.61 2.19
N PRO A 215 26.20 5.89 2.35
CA PRO A 215 27.42 6.50 2.86
C PRO A 215 27.82 7.73 2.05
N ASN A 216 28.20 8.80 2.75
CA ASN A 216 28.60 10.07 2.15
C ASN A 216 27.54 10.72 1.25
N LEU A 217 26.25 10.57 1.58
CA LEU A 217 25.15 11.28 0.91
C LEU A 217 25.43 12.79 0.91
N PRO A 218 25.57 13.45 -0.26
CA PRO A 218 25.83 14.88 -0.32
C PRO A 218 24.67 15.70 0.27
N GLU A 219 24.99 16.87 0.81
CA GLU A 219 23.98 17.83 1.24
C GLU A 219 23.25 18.44 0.04
N VAL A 220 21.99 18.79 0.26
CA VAL A 220 21.14 19.50 -0.69
C VAL A 220 20.37 20.58 0.08
N ASP A 221 19.85 21.58 -0.62
CA ASP A 221 19.12 22.68 0.00
C ASP A 221 17.74 22.24 0.48
N ARG A 222 17.08 21.32 -0.26
CA ARG A 222 15.77 20.77 0.10
C ARG A 222 15.70 19.27 -0.11
N GLU A 223 15.08 18.59 0.84
CA GLU A 223 14.71 17.18 0.72
C GLU A 223 13.19 17.02 0.88
N TYR A 224 12.59 16.35 -0.08
CA TYR A 224 11.21 15.91 -0.05
C TYR A 224 11.12 14.39 -0.04
N PHE A 225 10.00 13.87 0.43
CA PHE A 225 9.68 12.46 0.42
C PHE A 225 8.24 12.21 -0.04
N MET A 226 8.09 11.24 -0.95
CA MET A 226 6.83 10.85 -1.54
C MET A 226 6.68 9.33 -1.49
N VAL A 227 5.48 8.88 -1.12
CA VAL A 227 5.04 7.49 -1.28
C VAL A 227 3.91 7.46 -2.28
N GLN A 228 4.09 6.76 -3.40
CA GLN A 228 2.98 6.45 -4.30
C GLN A 228 2.20 5.26 -3.76
N SER A 229 0.88 5.33 -3.82
CA SER A 229 -0.01 4.23 -3.45
C SER A 229 -1.34 4.28 -4.20
N GLU A 230 -2.02 3.16 -4.27
CA GLU A 230 -3.33 3.03 -4.91
C GLU A 230 -4.48 3.06 -3.89
N LEU A 231 -5.60 3.64 -4.30
CA LEU A 231 -6.86 3.63 -3.54
C LEU A 231 -7.92 2.83 -4.31
N TYR A 232 -8.41 1.78 -3.67
CA TYR A 232 -9.51 0.95 -4.15
C TYR A 232 -10.72 1.20 -3.25
N LEU A 233 -11.54 2.18 -3.61
CA LEU A 233 -12.55 2.77 -2.75
C LEU A 233 -13.77 1.84 -2.61
N GLY A 234 -14.08 1.47 -1.38
CA GLY A 234 -15.39 0.90 -1.01
C GLY A 234 -16.46 1.99 -0.87
N PRO A 235 -17.60 1.71 -0.21
CA PRO A 235 -18.60 2.73 0.09
C PRO A 235 -18.04 3.89 0.93
N GLN A 236 -18.74 5.03 0.99
CA GLN A 236 -18.35 6.17 1.83
C GLN A 236 -18.17 5.77 3.30
N GLY A 237 -17.00 6.10 3.88
CA GLY A 237 -16.63 5.67 5.23
C GLY A 237 -16.36 4.16 5.37
N GLY A 238 -16.41 3.41 4.28
CA GLY A 238 -16.10 1.99 4.19
C GLY A 238 -14.60 1.71 4.11
N ILE A 239 -14.25 0.42 4.08
CA ILE A 239 -12.88 -0.04 3.86
C ILE A 239 -12.64 -0.29 2.35
N VAL A 240 -11.40 -0.59 1.99
CA VAL A 240 -10.98 -1.04 0.66
C VAL A 240 -11.98 -2.00 -0.02
N ASP A 241 -12.23 -1.80 -1.32
CA ASP A 241 -12.92 -2.78 -2.17
C ASP A 241 -11.94 -3.86 -2.64
N SER A 242 -11.96 -5.02 -1.97
CA SER A 242 -11.09 -6.15 -2.27
C SER A 242 -11.28 -6.69 -3.70
N ALA A 243 -12.47 -6.53 -4.30
CA ALA A 243 -12.72 -7.03 -5.64
C ALA A 243 -12.06 -6.14 -6.70
N LYS A 244 -12.07 -4.82 -6.52
CA LYS A 244 -11.28 -3.90 -7.35
C LYS A 244 -9.78 -4.12 -7.17
N ALA A 245 -9.32 -4.28 -5.92
CA ALA A 245 -7.93 -4.59 -5.60
C ALA A 245 -7.42 -5.85 -6.30
N ALA A 246 -8.22 -6.93 -6.28
CA ALA A 246 -7.90 -8.18 -6.97
C ALA A 246 -7.91 -8.08 -8.51
N ARG A 247 -8.54 -7.05 -9.09
CA ARG A 247 -8.55 -6.79 -10.54
C ARG A 247 -7.56 -5.71 -10.98
N GLU A 248 -6.81 -5.12 -10.05
CA GLU A 248 -5.90 -4.00 -10.31
C GLU A 248 -6.62 -2.79 -10.95
N GLU A 249 -7.86 -2.53 -10.49
CA GLU A 249 -8.71 -1.42 -10.91
C GLU A 249 -8.77 -0.32 -9.82
N PRO A 250 -7.69 0.45 -9.56
CA PRO A 250 -7.77 1.51 -8.56
C PRO A 250 -8.60 2.68 -9.06
N ASP A 251 -9.33 3.29 -8.13
CA ASP A 251 -10.13 4.49 -8.37
C ASP A 251 -9.26 5.75 -8.33
N ALA A 252 -8.23 5.77 -7.48
CA ALA A 252 -7.23 6.82 -7.44
C ALA A 252 -5.81 6.24 -7.25
N VAL A 253 -4.81 6.98 -7.73
CA VAL A 253 -3.39 6.74 -7.41
C VAL A 253 -2.86 8.05 -6.87
N VAL A 254 -2.17 8.00 -5.74
CA VAL A 254 -1.89 9.21 -4.96
C VAL A 254 -0.46 9.24 -4.48
N PHE A 255 0.10 10.45 -4.33
CA PHE A 255 1.30 10.66 -3.52
C PHE A 255 0.89 11.02 -2.10
N ASN A 256 1.47 10.35 -1.11
CA ASN A 256 1.30 10.63 0.32
C ASN A 256 -0.15 10.57 0.82
N GLY A 257 -0.96 9.69 0.23
CA GLY A 257 -2.23 9.22 0.80
C GLY A 257 -3.48 10.07 0.54
N PHE A 258 -3.37 11.18 -0.19
CA PHE A 258 -4.51 12.02 -0.57
C PHE A 258 -4.39 12.43 -2.04
N ALA A 259 -5.48 12.31 -2.81
CA ALA A 259 -5.47 12.63 -4.24
C ALA A 259 -5.13 14.10 -4.48
N ASN A 260 -4.18 14.36 -5.40
CA ASN A 260 -3.80 15.69 -5.89
C ASN A 260 -3.55 16.77 -4.80
N GLN A 261 -3.23 16.37 -3.57
CA GLN A 261 -3.05 17.30 -2.43
C GLN A 261 -2.01 18.39 -2.70
N TYR A 262 -0.99 18.06 -3.48
CA TYR A 262 0.14 18.94 -3.80
C TYR A 262 -0.13 19.90 -4.97
N ASP A 263 -1.31 19.87 -5.58
CA ASP A 263 -1.78 20.96 -6.43
C ASP A 263 -2.25 22.15 -5.57
N HIS A 264 -2.89 21.85 -4.45
CA HIS A 264 -3.49 22.83 -3.54
C HIS A 264 -2.51 23.34 -2.46
N ASP A 265 -1.64 22.47 -1.94
CA ASP A 265 -0.56 22.83 -1.00
C ASP A 265 0.79 22.37 -1.57
N GLN A 266 1.37 23.24 -2.39
CA GLN A 266 2.46 22.93 -3.30
C GLN A 266 3.81 22.79 -2.58
N LEU A 267 4.69 21.96 -3.14
CA LEU A 267 6.09 21.93 -2.73
C LEU A 267 6.76 23.26 -3.10
N ARG A 268 7.85 23.62 -2.40
CA ARG A 268 8.49 24.94 -2.54
C ARG A 268 9.97 24.81 -2.78
N ALA A 269 10.48 25.46 -3.80
CA ALA A 269 11.91 25.58 -4.04
C ALA A 269 12.26 26.99 -4.53
N LYS A 270 13.55 27.27 -4.67
CA LYS A 270 14.05 28.48 -5.30
C LYS A 270 14.98 28.14 -6.46
N VAL A 271 15.10 29.08 -7.38
CA VAL A 271 16.10 28.98 -8.46
C VAL A 271 17.49 28.81 -7.83
N GLY A 272 18.23 27.82 -8.34
CA GLY A 272 19.58 27.48 -7.87
C GLY A 272 19.65 26.66 -6.57
N GLU A 273 18.52 26.34 -5.93
CA GLU A 273 18.52 25.34 -4.85
C GLU A 273 18.62 23.93 -5.43
N ARG A 274 19.49 23.12 -4.83
CA ARG A 274 19.58 21.68 -5.06
C ARG A 274 18.43 20.98 -4.34
N VAL A 275 17.58 20.30 -5.09
CA VAL A 275 16.41 19.59 -4.54
C VAL A 275 16.60 18.08 -4.71
N ARG A 276 16.46 17.33 -3.62
CA ARG A 276 16.35 15.87 -3.63
C ARG A 276 14.93 15.45 -3.32
N ILE A 277 14.38 14.53 -4.11
CA ILE A 277 13.07 13.92 -3.84
C ILE A 277 13.27 12.42 -3.69
N TRP A 278 13.05 11.92 -2.48
CA TRP A 278 12.96 10.50 -2.18
C TRP A 278 11.59 9.98 -2.58
N VAL A 279 11.54 8.88 -3.33
CA VAL A 279 10.29 8.29 -3.81
C VAL A 279 10.30 6.80 -3.47
N VAL A 280 9.21 6.33 -2.88
CA VAL A 280 8.90 4.90 -2.69
C VAL A 280 7.57 4.62 -3.38
N ASP A 281 7.53 3.54 -4.14
CA ASP A 281 6.28 3.03 -4.68
C ASP A 281 5.76 1.91 -3.77
N ALA A 282 4.73 2.20 -2.97
CA ALA A 282 4.14 1.22 -2.08
C ALA A 282 3.18 0.26 -2.79
N GLY A 283 2.68 0.61 -3.98
CA GLY A 283 1.70 -0.18 -4.71
C GLY A 283 0.31 -0.22 -4.04
N PRO A 284 -0.35 -1.39 -3.94
CA PRO A 284 0.26 -2.73 -3.92
C PRO A 284 0.60 -3.35 -5.30
N SER A 285 0.16 -2.78 -6.42
CA SER A 285 0.22 -3.44 -7.73
C SER A 285 0.86 -2.59 -8.84
N ARG A 286 0.58 -1.28 -8.88
CA ARG A 286 0.97 -0.40 -9.97
C ARG A 286 2.38 0.15 -9.81
N PRO A 287 3.15 0.29 -10.91
CA PRO A 287 4.44 0.94 -10.88
C PRO A 287 4.31 2.46 -10.80
N SER A 288 5.37 3.14 -10.37
CA SER A 288 5.56 4.58 -10.50
C SER A 288 6.51 4.90 -11.65
N ALA A 289 6.16 5.91 -12.44
CA ALA A 289 7.06 6.52 -13.40
C ALA A 289 7.29 7.99 -13.00
N PHE A 290 7.92 8.23 -11.85
CA PHE A 290 8.03 9.56 -11.27
C PHE A 290 8.79 10.53 -12.18
N HIS A 291 8.16 11.66 -12.51
CA HIS A 291 8.66 12.65 -13.45
C HIS A 291 8.32 14.07 -12.97
N ILE A 292 9.22 15.03 -13.19
CA ILE A 292 8.96 16.46 -13.02
C ILE A 292 8.96 17.12 -14.40
N ILE A 293 7.80 17.62 -14.82
CA ILE A 293 7.62 18.30 -16.10
C ILE A 293 8.47 19.58 -16.10
N GLY A 294 9.33 19.71 -17.11
CA GLY A 294 10.28 20.83 -17.22
C GLY A 294 11.58 20.64 -16.43
N GLY A 295 11.73 19.53 -15.69
CA GLY A 295 12.96 19.14 -15.00
C GLY A 295 13.70 17.99 -15.68
N GLN A 296 14.99 17.88 -15.41
CA GLN A 296 15.81 16.71 -15.71
C GLN A 296 16.60 16.33 -14.45
N PHE A 297 16.69 15.03 -14.17
CA PHE A 297 17.40 14.52 -13.00
C PHE A 297 18.87 14.31 -13.36
N ASP A 298 19.76 15.09 -12.77
CA ASP A 298 21.20 14.89 -12.93
C ASP A 298 21.75 13.79 -12.01
N THR A 299 20.95 13.38 -11.02
CA THR A 299 21.27 12.34 -10.04
C THR A 299 20.09 11.40 -9.90
N VAL A 300 20.37 10.11 -9.95
CA VAL A 300 19.39 9.06 -9.71
C VAL A 300 20.04 7.99 -8.85
N PHE A 301 19.43 7.72 -7.70
CA PHE A 301 19.75 6.59 -6.84
C PHE A 301 18.53 5.69 -6.76
N LYS A 302 18.66 4.42 -7.14
CA LYS A 302 17.55 3.46 -7.19
C LYS A 302 18.03 2.13 -6.64
N GLU A 303 17.23 1.52 -5.77
CA GLU A 303 17.46 0.15 -5.25
C GLU A 303 18.89 -0.07 -4.73
N GLY A 304 19.43 0.91 -4.00
CA GLY A 304 20.73 0.82 -3.35
C GLY A 304 21.93 1.26 -4.20
N ALA A 305 21.74 1.70 -5.45
CA ALA A 305 22.82 2.12 -6.34
C ALA A 305 22.57 3.48 -7.00
N TYR A 306 23.65 4.26 -7.20
CA TYR A 306 23.61 5.42 -8.09
C TYR A 306 23.60 4.95 -9.54
N LEU A 307 22.55 5.32 -10.28
CA LEU A 307 22.46 5.16 -11.73
C LEU A 307 23.01 6.39 -12.47
N LEU A 308 22.87 7.57 -11.85
CA LEU A 308 23.40 8.84 -12.33
C LEU A 308 23.93 9.69 -11.19
N LYS A 309 24.96 10.48 -11.49
CA LYS A 309 25.58 11.50 -10.64
C LYS A 309 25.86 12.75 -11.48
N PRO A 310 25.91 13.97 -10.91
CA PRO A 310 25.97 15.19 -11.69
C PRO A 310 27.29 15.34 -12.48
N ASP A 311 28.36 14.64 -12.09
CA ASP A 311 29.67 14.64 -12.73
C ASP A 311 29.96 13.38 -13.58
N ASN A 312 28.92 12.67 -14.03
CA ASN A 312 29.09 11.51 -14.91
C ASN A 312 29.77 11.88 -16.25
N GLU A 313 30.63 11.00 -16.77
CA GLU A 313 31.49 11.27 -17.95
C GLU A 313 30.67 11.47 -19.23
N GLU A 314 29.50 10.84 -19.30
CA GLU A 314 28.56 10.90 -20.41
C GLU A 314 27.82 12.24 -20.48
N LYS A 315 27.84 13.03 -19.40
CA LYS A 315 27.02 14.24 -19.22
C LYS A 315 25.52 13.95 -19.42
N GLY A 316 25.09 12.77 -19.01
CA GLY A 316 23.70 12.32 -19.10
C GLY A 316 22.84 12.81 -17.94
N ALA A 317 21.53 12.81 -18.17
CA ALA A 317 20.49 13.05 -17.17
C ALA A 317 19.35 12.04 -17.39
N SER A 318 18.52 11.81 -16.36
CA SER A 318 17.30 11.02 -16.48
C SER A 318 16.07 11.93 -16.56
N GLN A 319 15.09 11.49 -17.33
CA GLN A 319 13.78 12.13 -17.39
C GLN A 319 12.82 11.57 -16.32
N THR A 320 13.00 10.32 -15.89
CA THR A 320 12.03 9.60 -15.07
C THR A 320 12.76 8.69 -14.09
N LEU A 321 12.25 8.57 -12.87
CA LEU A 321 12.58 7.48 -11.96
C LEU A 321 11.49 6.42 -12.06
N ASP A 322 11.78 5.31 -12.74
CA ASP A 322 10.89 4.16 -12.81
C ASP A 322 11.03 3.31 -11.54
N LEU A 323 9.91 2.98 -10.90
CA LEU A 323 9.83 2.13 -9.72
C LEU A 323 8.75 1.08 -9.95
N ALA A 324 9.07 -0.20 -9.76
CA ALA A 324 8.04 -1.20 -9.57
C ALA A 324 7.45 -1.08 -8.15
N ALA A 325 6.31 -1.73 -7.91
CA ALA A 325 5.77 -1.86 -6.56
C ALA A 325 6.84 -2.41 -5.60
N SER A 326 6.89 -1.82 -4.40
CA SER A 326 7.89 -2.01 -3.36
C SER A 326 9.30 -1.46 -3.62
N GLN A 327 9.56 -0.78 -4.74
CA GLN A 327 10.87 -0.19 -5.02
C GLN A 327 10.97 1.25 -4.53
N GLY A 328 12.21 1.71 -4.31
CA GLY A 328 12.46 3.09 -3.92
C GLY A 328 13.81 3.64 -4.33
N GLY A 329 13.91 4.96 -4.24
CA GLY A 329 15.10 5.70 -4.60
C GLY A 329 14.99 7.19 -4.30
N PHE A 330 15.91 7.97 -4.89
CA PHE A 330 15.77 9.41 -4.98
C PHE A 330 16.28 9.94 -6.31
N VAL A 331 15.77 11.12 -6.66
CA VAL A 331 16.28 11.95 -7.75
C VAL A 331 16.76 13.29 -7.22
N GLU A 332 17.70 13.90 -7.92
CA GLU A 332 18.10 15.28 -7.67
C GLU A 332 18.12 16.11 -8.95
N LEU A 333 17.81 17.39 -8.78
CA LEU A 333 17.86 18.40 -9.83
C LEU A 333 18.01 19.80 -9.22
N GLU A 334 18.35 20.75 -10.07
CA GLU A 334 18.28 22.20 -9.80
C GLU A 334 17.30 22.83 -10.81
N PHE A 335 16.45 23.74 -10.34
CA PHE A 335 15.52 24.46 -11.21
C PHE A 335 16.19 25.70 -11.79
N ALA A 336 16.18 25.80 -13.12
CA ALA A 336 16.86 26.88 -13.85
C ALA A 336 16.09 28.20 -13.85
N GLU A 337 14.75 28.15 -13.74
CA GLU A 337 13.87 29.32 -13.84
C GLU A 337 12.78 29.24 -12.76
N ALA A 338 12.26 30.40 -12.34
CA ALA A 338 11.10 30.45 -11.46
C ALA A 338 9.84 30.02 -12.24
N GLY A 339 8.93 29.33 -11.58
CA GLY A 339 7.72 28.80 -12.22
C GLY A 339 7.03 27.71 -11.40
N HIS A 340 6.00 27.12 -12.00
CA HIS A 340 5.29 25.97 -11.43
C HIS A 340 5.69 24.75 -12.23
N TYR A 341 6.34 23.79 -11.58
CA TYR A 341 6.83 22.55 -12.19
C TYR A 341 5.96 21.39 -11.72
N PRO A 342 5.03 20.89 -12.56
CA PRO A 342 4.23 19.73 -12.19
C PRO A 342 5.10 18.49 -12.02
N PHE A 343 4.85 17.71 -10.98
CA PHE A 343 5.38 16.35 -10.87
C PHE A 343 4.25 15.34 -10.99
N VAL A 344 4.54 14.18 -11.56
CA VAL A 344 3.54 13.16 -11.90
C VAL A 344 4.11 11.76 -11.75
N SER A 345 3.23 10.76 -11.62
CA SER A 345 3.52 9.43 -12.19
C SER A 345 3.23 9.45 -13.69
N HIS A 346 4.24 9.20 -14.52
CA HIS A 346 4.10 9.27 -15.98
C HIS A 346 3.37 8.04 -16.59
N VAL A 347 2.86 7.14 -15.76
CA VAL A 347 1.72 6.31 -16.16
C VAL A 347 0.52 7.25 -16.19
N MET A 348 0.26 7.88 -17.34
CA MET A 348 -0.56 9.11 -17.38
C MET A 348 -1.97 8.97 -16.81
N VAL A 349 -2.60 7.79 -16.92
CA VAL A 349 -3.89 7.53 -16.26
C VAL A 349 -3.80 7.65 -14.74
N ASP A 350 -2.64 7.36 -14.14
CA ASP A 350 -2.41 7.48 -12.71
C ASP A 350 -2.19 8.93 -12.29
N ALA A 351 -1.52 9.74 -13.13
CA ALA A 351 -1.49 11.19 -12.96
C ALA A 351 -2.91 11.77 -13.02
N GLU A 352 -3.71 11.40 -14.01
CA GLU A 352 -5.12 11.83 -14.13
C GLU A 352 -6.01 11.31 -12.99
N ARG A 353 -5.55 10.30 -12.25
CA ARG A 353 -6.17 9.73 -11.04
C ARG A 353 -5.63 10.31 -9.72
N GLY A 354 -4.92 11.43 -9.77
CA GLY A 354 -4.48 12.17 -8.59
C GLY A 354 -3.00 12.01 -8.22
N ALA A 355 -2.21 11.26 -8.99
CA ALA A 355 -0.77 11.07 -8.72
C ALA A 355 0.05 12.22 -9.33
N HIS A 356 -0.26 13.44 -8.89
CA HIS A 356 0.44 14.65 -9.32
C HIS A 356 0.42 15.74 -8.24
N GLY A 357 1.24 16.76 -8.51
CA GLY A 357 1.36 17.96 -7.68
C GLY A 357 2.24 19.00 -8.36
N ILE A 358 2.51 20.09 -7.66
CA ILE A 358 3.33 21.19 -8.17
C ILE A 358 4.52 21.46 -7.23
N VAL A 359 5.69 21.65 -7.83
CA VAL A 359 6.80 22.37 -7.19
C VAL A 359 6.73 23.84 -7.62
N ASN A 360 6.42 24.71 -6.68
CA ASN A 360 6.46 26.15 -6.86
C ASN A 360 7.90 26.66 -6.64
N VAL A 361 8.52 27.11 -7.71
CA VAL A 361 9.89 27.62 -7.72
C VAL A 361 9.85 29.14 -7.79
N THR A 362 10.40 29.81 -6.77
CA THR A 362 10.53 31.28 -6.76
C THR A 362 11.97 31.72 -7.04
N ASP A 363 12.17 33.01 -7.26
CA ASP A 363 13.51 33.61 -7.32
C ASP A 363 14.32 33.47 -6.00
#